data_AF-A0A7T8KFX6-F1
#
_entry.id   AF-A0A7T8KFX6-F1
#
_cell.length_a   1.000
_cell.length_b   1.000
_cell.length_c   1.000
_cell.angle_alpha   90.00
_cell.angle_beta   90.00
_cell.angle_gamma   90.00
#
_symmetry.space_group_name_H-M   'P 1'
#
loop_
_entity.id
_entity.type
_entity.pdbx_description
1 polymer ?
#
loop_
_entity_poly.entity_id
_entity_poly.type
_entity_poly.pdbx_seq_one_letter_code
_entity_poly.pdbx_strand_id
1 'polypeptide(L)'
;MLLQVRSGFCRTLSRSQSSSSSGHRLSVLGKNYVSDDWTNLSPKILSVLQDTHGPCSAPLHSRPHHPLQLLRSRISNFFYKSSKTAGEIHSFPSMTP
;
A
#
# COMPACT_ATOMS: atom_id res chain seq x y z
N MET A 1 8.45 -8.30 47.76
CA MET A 1 8.28 -7.67 46.43
C MET A 1 7.33 -8.52 45.62
N LEU A 2 6.08 -8.08 45.45
CA LEU A 2 5.05 -8.81 44.70
C LEU A 2 5.09 -8.38 43.23
N LEU A 3 5.38 -9.32 42.33
CA LEU A 3 5.29 -9.10 40.89
C LEU A 3 3.81 -9.02 40.47
N GLN A 4 3.36 -7.85 40.02
CA GLN A 4 2.08 -7.73 39.31
C GLN A 4 2.21 -8.29 37.90
N VAL A 5 1.60 -9.45 37.67
CA VAL A 5 1.36 -9.99 36.32
C VAL A 5 0.33 -9.09 35.65
N ARG A 6 0.76 -8.40 34.58
CA ARG A 6 -0.13 -7.61 33.73
C ARG A 6 -1.09 -8.55 33.00
N SER A 7 -2.34 -8.57 33.46
CA SER A 7 -3.48 -9.17 32.77
C SER A 7 -3.59 -8.62 31.35
N GLY A 8 -3.37 -9.48 30.36
CA GLY A 8 -3.64 -9.19 28.96
C GLY A 8 -5.15 -9.09 28.75
N PHE A 9 -5.62 -7.91 28.38
CA PHE A 9 -7.03 -7.66 28.09
C PHE A 9 -7.43 -8.38 26.79
N CYS A 10 -7.98 -9.59 26.90
CA CYS A 10 -8.60 -10.29 25.78
C CYS A 10 -9.84 -9.51 25.32
N ARG A 11 -9.74 -8.79 24.19
CA ARG A 11 -10.91 -8.17 23.54
C ARG A 11 -11.66 -9.24 22.77
N THR A 12 -12.69 -9.81 23.37
CA THR A 12 -13.69 -10.60 22.64
C THR A 12 -14.50 -9.64 21.77
N LEU A 13 -14.26 -9.66 20.45
CA LEU A 13 -15.08 -8.93 19.49
C LEU A 13 -16.34 -9.75 19.19
N SER A 14 -17.41 -9.50 19.93
CA SER A 14 -18.75 -9.93 19.51
C SER A 14 -19.32 -8.90 18.54
N ARG A 15 -19.51 -9.28 17.27
CA ARG A 15 -20.10 -8.42 16.23
C ARG A 15 -21.54 -8.87 16.00
N SER A 16 -22.47 -8.29 16.74
CA SER A 16 -23.89 -8.36 16.40
C SER A 16 -24.15 -7.46 15.18
N GLN A 17 -24.37 -8.06 14.00
CA GLN A 17 -24.82 -7.33 12.82
C GLN A 17 -26.34 -7.11 12.93
N SER A 18 -26.76 -5.90 13.27
CA SER A 18 -28.15 -5.48 13.08
C SER A 18 -28.32 -5.01 11.64
N SER A 19 -28.91 -5.88 10.81
CA SER A 19 -29.32 -5.58 9.43
C SER A 19 -30.50 -4.60 9.46
N SER A 20 -30.21 -3.31 9.36
CA SER A 20 -31.20 -2.29 8.99
C SER A 20 -30.87 -1.78 7.58
N SER A 21 -31.77 -2.09 6.65
CA SER A 21 -31.68 -1.90 5.20
C SER A 21 -31.86 -0.44 4.76
N SER A 22 -31.15 0.49 5.41
CA SER A 22 -30.89 1.81 4.82
C SER A 22 -29.45 1.80 4.31
N GLY A 23 -29.28 1.63 2.99
CA GLY A 23 -27.97 1.46 2.35
C GLY A 23 -26.99 2.56 2.74
N HIS A 24 -26.15 2.28 3.72
CA HIS A 24 -25.10 3.19 4.17
C HIS A 24 -24.16 3.44 2.99
N ARG A 25 -23.81 4.70 2.70
CA ARG A 25 -22.91 5.04 1.59
C ARG A 25 -21.53 5.38 2.15
N LEU A 26 -20.50 4.76 1.59
CA LEU A 26 -19.11 5.03 1.93
C LEU A 26 -18.45 5.90 0.86
N SER A 27 -17.82 6.99 1.27
CA SER A 27 -17.06 7.85 0.36
C SER A 27 -15.57 7.52 0.45
N VAL A 28 -14.97 7.12 -0.67
CA VAL A 28 -13.55 6.75 -0.79
C VAL A 28 -12.97 7.47 -2.00
N LEU A 29 -11.96 8.32 -1.77
CA LEU A 29 -11.27 9.09 -2.82
C LEU A 29 -12.24 9.85 -3.76
N GLY A 30 -13.29 10.46 -3.18
CA GLY A 30 -14.31 11.22 -3.90
C GLY A 30 -15.38 10.37 -4.61
N LYS A 31 -15.32 9.05 -4.50
CA LYS A 31 -16.32 8.12 -5.06
C LYS A 31 -17.20 7.55 -3.97
N ASN A 32 -18.49 7.40 -4.25
CA ASN A 32 -19.47 6.90 -3.29
C ASN A 32 -19.88 5.46 -3.61
N TYR A 33 -19.69 4.57 -2.66
CA TYR A 33 -20.00 3.14 -2.74
C TYR A 33 -21.18 2.82 -1.82
N VAL A 34 -22.08 1.94 -2.26
CA VAL A 34 -23.17 1.44 -1.41
C VAL A 34 -22.60 0.32 -0.54
N SER A 35 -22.83 0.39 0.77
CA SER A 35 -22.46 -0.69 1.68
C SER A 35 -23.38 -1.88 1.48
N ASP A 36 -22.77 -3.04 1.34
CA ASP A 36 -23.39 -4.37 1.25
C ASP A 36 -22.99 -5.24 2.45
N ASP A 37 -23.46 -6.49 2.47
CA ASP A 37 -23.17 -7.44 3.56
C ASP A 37 -21.68 -7.84 3.63
N TRP A 38 -20.91 -7.60 2.56
CA TRP A 38 -19.47 -7.86 2.52
C TRP A 38 -18.62 -6.64 2.88
N THR A 39 -19.23 -5.48 3.08
CA THR A 39 -18.53 -4.26 3.43
C THR A 39 -17.92 -4.38 4.83
N ASN A 40 -16.59 -4.47 4.88
CA ASN A 40 -15.80 -4.69 6.09
C ASN A 40 -14.76 -3.59 6.34
N LEU A 41 -14.88 -2.45 5.67
CA LEU A 41 -13.94 -1.34 5.80
C LEU A 41 -14.12 -0.63 7.15
N SER A 42 -13.04 -0.55 7.92
CA SER A 42 -13.03 0.24 9.16
C SER A 42 -12.67 1.71 8.88
N PRO A 43 -13.12 2.65 9.73
CA PRO A 43 -12.74 4.06 9.61
C PRO A 43 -11.22 4.29 9.57
N LYS A 44 -10.45 3.43 10.26
CA LYS A 44 -8.98 3.50 10.28
C LYS A 44 -8.32 3.08 8.97
N ILE A 45 -8.92 2.13 8.24
CA ILE A 45 -8.44 1.79 6.89
C ILE A 45 -8.77 2.94 5.93
N LEU A 46 -9.96 3.52 6.06
CA LEU A 46 -10.39 4.65 5.24
C LEU A 46 -9.50 5.89 5.45
N SER A 47 -9.11 6.18 6.69
CA SER A 47 -8.21 7.31 6.96
C SER A 47 -6.85 7.11 6.29
N VAL A 48 -6.25 5.92 6.39
CA VAL A 48 -4.97 5.61 5.72
C VAL A 48 -5.08 5.78 4.20
N LEU A 49 -6.19 5.35 3.58
CA LEU A 49 -6.41 5.53 2.14
C LEU A 49 -6.52 7.02 1.76
N GLN A 50 -7.27 7.81 2.53
CA GLN A 50 -7.38 9.25 2.32
C GLN A 50 -6.02 9.95 2.51
N ASP A 51 -5.26 9.57 3.52
CA ASP A 51 -3.94 10.13 3.83
C ASP A 51 -2.88 9.74 2.79
N THR A 52 -3.04 8.62 2.06
CA THR A 52 -2.03 8.14 1.10
C THR A 52 -2.37 8.46 -0.36
N HIS A 53 -3.64 8.65 -0.67
CA HIS A 53 -4.12 8.91 -2.03
C HIS A 53 -4.89 10.24 -2.16
N GLY A 54 -4.87 11.07 -1.12
CA GLY A 54 -5.43 12.41 -1.14
C GLY A 54 -4.61 13.38 -2.01
N PRO A 55 -5.15 14.57 -2.32
CA PRO A 55 -4.52 15.54 -3.23
C PRO A 55 -3.17 16.08 -2.72
N CYS A 56 -2.93 16.04 -1.41
CA CYS A 56 -1.76 16.63 -0.77
C CYS A 56 -0.72 15.60 -0.30
N SER A 57 -0.93 14.31 -0.57
CA SER A 57 -0.08 13.25 -0.02
C SER A 57 0.17 12.14 -1.02
N ALA A 58 1.37 11.58 -0.94
CA ALA A 58 1.82 10.52 -1.83
C ALA A 58 1.80 9.16 -1.11
N PRO A 59 1.51 8.07 -1.84
CA PRO A 59 1.63 6.73 -1.29
C PRO A 59 3.05 6.48 -0.76
N LEU A 60 3.17 5.66 0.29
CA LEU A 60 4.45 5.36 0.93
C LEU A 60 5.51 4.81 -0.04
N HIS A 61 5.10 4.10 -1.09
CA HIS A 61 6.01 3.57 -2.11
C HIS A 61 6.49 4.63 -3.13
N SER A 62 5.92 5.83 -3.11
CA SER A 62 6.29 6.96 -3.96
C SER A 62 7.00 8.07 -3.19
N ARG A 63 6.95 8.04 -1.85
CA ARG A 63 7.61 9.04 -1.00
C ARG A 63 9.14 8.88 -1.07
N PRO A 64 9.89 9.97 -1.29
CA PRO A 64 11.34 9.91 -1.38
C PRO A 64 11.94 9.43 -0.05
N HIS A 65 13.01 8.63 -0.14
CA HIS A 65 13.73 8.06 1.02
C HIS A 65 12.90 7.11 1.90
N HIS A 66 11.68 6.75 1.50
CA HIS A 66 10.89 5.72 2.19
C HIS A 66 11.40 4.32 1.83
N PRO A 67 11.51 3.36 2.77
CA PRO A 67 12.02 2.01 2.48
C PRO A 67 11.27 1.29 1.35
N LEU A 68 9.94 1.47 1.26
CA LEU A 68 9.14 0.90 0.17
C LEU A 68 9.47 1.53 -1.20
N GLN A 69 9.81 2.81 -1.23
CA GLN A 69 10.22 3.50 -2.45
C GLN A 69 11.61 3.02 -2.89
N LEU A 70 12.55 2.87 -1.95
CA LEU A 70 13.88 2.32 -2.23
C LEU A 70 13.81 0.90 -2.79
N LEU A 71 12.96 0.05 -2.22
CA LEU A 71 12.74 -1.31 -2.72
C LEU A 71 12.19 -1.28 -4.16
N ARG A 72 11.16 -0.46 -4.42
CA ARG A 72 10.59 -0.27 -5.77
C ARG A 72 11.67 0.17 -6.77
N SER A 73 12.50 1.15 -6.41
CA SER A 73 13.60 1.63 -7.25
C SER A 73 14.65 0.56 -7.54
N ARG A 74 15.01 -0.27 -6.55
CA ARG A 74 15.97 -1.37 -6.76
C ARG A 74 15.44 -2.42 -7.72
N ILE A 75 14.18 -2.84 -7.56
CA ILE A 75 13.52 -3.79 -8.45
C ILE A 75 13.47 -3.22 -9.88
N SER A 76 13.00 -1.97 -10.01
CA SER A 76 12.96 -1.27 -11.29
C SER A 76 14.34 -1.21 -11.95
N ASN A 77 15.36 -0.81 -11.19
CA ASN A 77 16.74 -0.71 -11.69
C ASN A 77 17.29 -2.06 -12.16
N PHE A 78 16.96 -3.16 -11.49
CA PHE A 78 17.37 -4.50 -11.92
C PHE A 78 16.86 -4.81 -13.32
N PHE A 79 15.55 -4.63 -13.56
CA PHE A 79 14.94 -4.90 -14.86
C PHE A 79 15.42 -3.94 -15.95
N TYR A 80 15.60 -2.65 -15.64
CA TYR A 80 16.08 -1.67 -16.63
C TYR A 80 17.59 -1.74 -16.92
N LYS A 81 18.40 -2.27 -15.99
CA LYS A 81 19.83 -2.51 -16.25
C LYS A 81 20.03 -3.81 -17.03
N SER A 82 19.28 -4.86 -16.70
CA SER A 82 19.37 -6.15 -17.36
C SER A 82 18.98 -6.10 -18.84
N SER A 83 18.08 -5.19 -19.24
CA SER A 83 17.71 -5.02 -20.64
C SER A 83 18.72 -4.25 -21.48
N LYS A 84 19.59 -3.43 -20.84
CA LYS A 84 20.62 -2.65 -21.54
C LYS A 84 21.88 -3.47 -21.84
N THR A 85 22.23 -4.42 -20.97
CA THR A 85 23.40 -5.29 -21.18
C THR A 85 23.19 -6.36 -22.25
N ALA A 86 21.96 -6.60 -22.70
CA ALA A 86 21.66 -7.53 -23.80
C ALA A 86 21.72 -6.87 -25.19
N GLY A 87 21.87 -5.54 -25.25
CA GLY A 87 21.96 -4.77 -26.51
C GLY A 87 23.37 -4.37 -26.93
N GLU A 88 24.39 -4.65 -26.11
CA GLU A 88 25.78 -4.35 -26.44
C GLU A 88 26.38 -5.48 -27.30
N ILE A 89 25.87 -5.60 -28.53
CA ILE A 89 26.52 -6.39 -29.57
C ILE A 89 27.73 -5.59 -30.04
N HIS A 90 28.93 -6.05 -29.63
CA HIS A 90 30.22 -5.90 -30.29
C HIS A 90 30.26 -4.90 -31.46
N SER A 91 30.56 -3.63 -31.17
CA SER A 91 31.22 -2.79 -32.17
C SER A 91 32.69 -3.19 -32.20
N PHE A 92 33.08 -3.99 -33.21
CA PHE A 92 34.48 -4.28 -33.48
C PHE A 92 35.24 -2.98 -33.75
N PRO A 93 36.49 -2.83 -33.25
CA PRO A 93 37.31 -1.68 -33.64
C PRO A 93 37.62 -1.80 -35.13
N SER A 94 37.18 -0.82 -35.93
CA SER A 94 37.56 -0.74 -37.34
C SER A 94 39.06 -0.51 -37.42
N MET A 95 39.83 -1.54 -37.79
CA MET A 95 41.15 -1.32 -38.36
C MET A 95 40.95 -0.79 -39.78
N THR A 96 41.28 0.47 -39.99
CA THR A 96 41.51 1.01 -41.34
C THR A 96 43.02 1.12 -41.59
N PRO A 97 43.49 0.82 -42.81
CA PRO A 97 44.90 0.81 -43.19
C PRO A 97 45.54 2.20 -43.27
#